data_AF-A0A2S5RFA0-F1
#
_entry.id   AF-A0A2S5RFA0-F1
#
_cell.length_a   1.000
_cell.length_b   1.000
_cell.length_c   1.000
_cell.angle_alpha   90.00
_cell.angle_beta   90.00
_cell.angle_gamma   90.00
#
_symmetry.space_group_name_H-M   'P 1'
#
loop_
_entity.id
_entity.type
_entity.pdbx_description
1 polymer ?
#
loop_
_entity_poly.entity_id
_entity_poly.type
_entity_poly.pdbx_seq_one_letter_code
_entity_poly.pdbx_strand_id
1 'polypeptide(L)'
;MKIAFTKIEKPPLVKMGMGFAITFFLIMLSLLITFCLMKISWTNINDGEVFENIKTMMIMVFALSLAFSILIAISWILSNLEKIIDNKMQFILLSILSFNFVNIGILIYLFHKNKIENTREKITWKGIAHRFGFRKLTVYDVVLCGMFTALTITFEYVGQFLPQLPNGGGLGISYLPLITLAVVSTPILAIIAGGTTALIALAFIGNSYIISAWSYLLDYFIPMIIPGIVGFFKFKINSDKDYVSYVNFIIIGFFTFLGIYISQTLSGYFVWVATFGPSWGESGWAYSIIYNAISVWALAYPFNQVLMVPTIKAAKLASRYRSKR
;
A
#
# COMPACT_ATOMS: atom_id res chain seq x y z
N MET A 1 -26.37 11.65 -10.00
CA MET A 1 -25.80 10.92 -8.84
C MET A 1 -26.30 11.61 -7.57
N LYS A 2 -27.35 11.11 -6.91
CA LYS A 2 -27.83 11.67 -5.63
C LYS A 2 -27.07 10.97 -4.50
N ILE A 3 -26.07 11.62 -3.93
CA ILE A 3 -25.53 11.22 -2.63
C ILE A 3 -26.60 11.63 -1.62
N ALA A 4 -27.47 10.70 -1.25
CA ALA A 4 -28.42 10.93 -0.17
C ALA A 4 -27.61 11.02 1.12
N PHE A 5 -27.37 12.24 1.61
CA PHE A 5 -26.86 12.47 2.95
C PHE A 5 -27.98 12.16 3.95
N THR A 6 -28.27 10.88 4.16
CA THR A 6 -29.03 10.45 5.33
C THR A 6 -28.27 10.94 6.55
N LYS A 7 -28.95 11.66 7.45
CA LYS A 7 -28.37 12.23 8.67
C LYS A 7 -27.97 11.07 9.60
N ILE A 8 -26.76 10.54 9.44
CA ILE A 8 -26.22 9.47 10.29
C ILE A 8 -25.99 10.11 11.66
N GLU A 9 -26.81 9.74 12.64
CA GLU A 9 -26.59 10.20 14.00
C GLU A 9 -25.34 9.49 14.57
N LYS A 10 -24.31 10.30 14.86
CA LYS A 10 -23.00 9.80 15.30
C LYS A 10 -22.87 9.88 16.81
N PRO A 11 -22.35 8.83 17.47
CA PRO A 11 -21.97 8.89 18.87
C PRO A 11 -20.99 10.04 19.14
N PRO A 12 -20.97 10.63 20.35
CA PRO A 12 -20.10 11.76 20.69
C PRO A 12 -18.61 11.53 20.34
N LEU A 13 -18.07 10.35 20.67
CA LEU A 13 -16.69 9.97 20.33
C LEU A 13 -16.41 9.94 18.82
N VAL A 14 -17.41 9.55 18.01
CA VAL A 14 -17.27 9.55 16.55
C VAL A 14 -17.29 10.98 16.01
N LYS A 15 -18.12 11.86 16.60
CA LYS A 15 -18.11 13.29 16.29
C LYS A 15 -16.78 13.94 16.67
N MET A 16 -16.20 13.56 17.80
CA MET A 16 -14.86 14.02 18.21
C MET A 16 -13.79 13.58 17.21
N GLY A 17 -13.75 12.29 16.84
CA GLY A 17 -12.78 11.79 15.86
C GLY A 17 -12.91 12.48 14.50
N MET A 18 -14.14 12.75 14.06
CA MET A 18 -14.42 13.55 12.87
C MET A 18 -13.90 15.00 13.00
N GLY A 19 -14.15 15.65 14.15
CA GLY A 19 -13.64 16.99 14.43
C GLY A 19 -12.12 17.05 14.36
N PHE A 20 -11.43 16.13 15.04
CA PHE A 20 -9.96 16.05 14.99
C PHE A 20 -9.43 15.71 13.60
N ALA A 21 -10.14 14.90 12.80
CA ALA A 21 -9.74 14.64 11.42
C ALA A 21 -9.77 15.91 10.56
N ILE A 22 -10.82 16.71 10.68
CA ILE A 22 -10.98 17.98 9.95
C ILE A 22 -9.95 19.01 10.43
N THR A 23 -9.79 19.17 11.74
CA THR A 23 -8.80 20.10 12.31
C THR A 23 -7.40 19.74 11.83
N PHE A 24 -7.03 18.46 11.83
CA PHE A 24 -5.71 18.04 11.39
C PHE A 24 -5.48 18.25 9.89
N PHE A 25 -6.50 18.02 9.06
CA PHE A 25 -6.47 18.41 7.65
C PHE A 25 -6.15 19.91 7.47
N LEU A 26 -6.79 20.79 8.24
CA LEU A 26 -6.53 22.23 8.18
C LEU A 26 -5.11 22.58 8.67
N ILE A 27 -4.62 21.90 9.71
CA ILE A 27 -3.24 22.07 10.19
C ILE A 27 -2.24 21.67 9.11
N MET A 28 -2.41 20.51 8.47
CA MET A 28 -1.50 20.06 7.39
C MET A 28 -1.54 21.00 6.19
N LEU A 29 -2.71 21.53 5.83
CA LEU A 29 -2.85 22.52 4.76
C LEU A 29 -2.13 23.82 5.11
N SER A 30 -2.30 24.30 6.35
CA SER A 30 -1.63 25.50 6.85
C SER A 30 -0.11 25.35 6.87
N LEU A 31 0.40 24.21 7.36
CA LEU A 31 1.84 23.90 7.34
C LEU A 31 2.38 23.84 5.91
N LEU A 32 1.67 23.18 4.98
CA LEU A 32 2.08 23.12 3.59
C LEU A 32 2.20 24.53 2.97
N ILE A 33 1.18 25.37 3.16
CA ILE A 33 1.20 26.77 2.67
C ILE A 33 2.35 27.55 3.31
N THR A 34 2.54 27.39 4.62
CA THR A 34 3.61 28.06 5.37
C THR A 34 4.98 27.71 4.81
N PHE A 35 5.27 26.42 4.59
CA PHE A 35 6.56 25.97 4.05
C PHE A 35 6.75 26.35 2.58
N CYS A 36 5.69 26.38 1.76
CA CYS A 36 5.77 26.90 0.40
C CYS A 36 6.17 28.39 0.35
N LEU A 37 5.64 29.20 1.28
CA LEU A 37 5.90 30.64 1.37
C LEU A 37 7.14 30.99 2.21
N MET A 38 7.70 30.02 2.94
CA MET A 38 8.83 30.23 3.85
C MET A 38 10.04 30.77 3.10
N LYS A 39 10.63 31.81 3.68
CA LYS A 39 11.86 32.45 3.20
C LYS A 39 13.00 32.19 4.19
N ILE A 40 14.22 32.13 3.70
CA ILE A 40 15.41 31.88 4.54
C ILE A 40 15.56 32.90 5.66
N SER A 41 15.18 34.16 5.42
CA SER A 41 15.21 35.26 6.39
C SER A 41 14.29 35.06 7.60
N TRP A 42 13.41 34.06 7.57
CA TRP A 42 12.56 33.68 8.71
C TRP A 42 13.19 32.61 9.59
N THR A 43 14.42 32.18 9.27
CA THR A 43 15.13 31.09 9.93
C THR A 43 16.54 31.52 10.32
N ASN A 44 17.18 30.73 11.18
CA ASN A 44 18.60 30.89 11.53
C ASN A 44 19.54 30.11 10.59
N ILE A 45 19.04 29.64 9.45
CA ILE A 45 19.83 28.87 8.48
C ILE A 45 20.58 29.87 7.60
N ASN A 46 21.91 29.80 7.65
CA ASN A 46 22.77 30.70 6.87
C ASN A 46 23.10 30.14 5.48
N ASP A 47 22.90 28.84 5.27
CA ASP A 47 23.16 28.15 4.02
C ASP A 47 21.87 28.03 3.19
N GLY A 48 21.89 28.65 2.00
CA GLY A 48 20.76 28.67 1.08
C GLY A 48 20.35 27.30 0.56
N GLU A 49 21.32 26.43 0.29
CA GLU A 49 21.05 25.09 -0.24
C GLU A 49 20.43 24.20 0.83
N VAL A 50 20.98 24.24 2.05
CA VAL A 50 20.42 23.52 3.20
C VAL A 50 18.99 23.95 3.49
N PHE A 51 18.71 25.26 3.43
CA PHE A 51 17.37 25.80 3.60
C PHE A 51 16.39 25.24 2.55
N GLU A 52 16.73 25.30 1.26
CA GLU A 52 15.86 24.82 0.18
C GLU A 52 15.63 23.30 0.24
N ASN A 53 16.65 22.54 0.63
CA ASN A 53 16.53 21.09 0.83
C ASN A 53 15.56 20.75 1.98
N ILE A 54 15.69 21.40 3.14
CA ILE A 54 14.78 21.21 4.27
C ILE A 54 13.36 21.64 3.90
N LYS A 55 13.22 22.79 3.25
CA LYS A 55 11.92 23.31 2.80
C LYS A 55 11.24 22.34 1.84
N THR A 56 11.95 21.85 0.83
CA THR A 56 11.43 20.88 -0.14
C THR A 56 11.03 19.57 0.53
N MET A 57 11.85 19.06 1.45
CA MET A 57 11.52 17.86 2.24
C MET A 57 10.24 18.05 3.05
N MET A 58 10.10 19.18 3.75
CA MET A 58 8.90 19.48 4.53
C MET A 58 7.65 19.62 3.66
N ILE A 59 7.76 20.27 2.50
CA ILE A 59 6.66 20.36 1.51
C ILE A 59 6.22 18.95 1.09
N MET A 60 7.16 18.05 0.76
CA MET A 60 6.83 16.67 0.38
C MET A 60 6.14 15.91 1.51
N VAL A 61 6.64 16.00 2.74
CA VAL A 61 6.06 15.35 3.93
C VAL A 61 4.64 15.86 4.20
N PHE A 62 4.44 17.18 4.18
CA PHE A 62 3.12 17.77 4.44
C PHE A 62 2.15 17.55 3.28
N ALA A 63 2.60 17.52 2.03
CA ALA A 63 1.75 17.17 0.89
C ALA A 63 1.23 15.73 0.99
N LEU A 64 2.10 14.78 1.34
CA LEU A 64 1.72 13.39 1.54
C LEU A 64 0.75 13.24 2.73
N SER A 65 1.09 13.85 3.87
CA SER A 65 0.22 13.85 5.07
C SER A 65 -1.15 14.50 4.79
N LEU A 66 -1.17 15.58 4.00
CA LEU A 66 -2.41 16.26 3.60
C LEU A 66 -3.30 15.34 2.76
N ALA A 67 -2.74 14.61 1.80
CA ALA A 67 -3.50 13.65 0.99
C ALA A 67 -4.19 12.60 1.88
N PHE A 68 -3.48 12.03 2.86
CA PHE A 68 -4.07 11.08 3.80
C PHE A 68 -5.02 11.75 4.81
N SER A 69 -4.78 13.01 5.18
CA SER A 69 -5.66 13.81 6.04
C SER A 69 -7.02 14.03 5.38
N ILE A 70 -7.05 14.25 4.07
CA ILE A 70 -8.30 14.33 3.28
C ILE A 70 -9.02 12.98 3.32
N LEU A 71 -8.32 11.88 3.05
CA LEU A 71 -8.92 10.54 3.04
C LEU A 71 -9.49 10.15 4.41
N ILE A 72 -8.80 10.45 5.52
CA ILE A 72 -9.30 10.15 6.86
C ILE A 72 -10.47 11.05 7.24
N ALA A 73 -10.43 12.35 6.91
CA ALA A 73 -11.54 13.26 7.17
C ALA A 73 -12.81 12.80 6.43
N ILE A 74 -12.72 12.49 5.14
CA ILE A 74 -13.84 11.94 4.37
C ILE A 74 -14.30 10.60 4.95
N SER A 75 -13.37 9.71 5.35
CA SER A 75 -13.71 8.43 5.98
C SER A 75 -14.52 8.61 7.26
N TRP A 76 -14.13 9.53 8.14
CA TRP A 76 -14.89 9.87 9.34
C TRP A 76 -16.24 10.50 9.03
N ILE A 77 -16.34 11.36 7.99
CA ILE A 77 -17.58 12.01 7.58
C ILE A 77 -18.59 10.99 7.04
N LEU A 78 -18.16 10.05 6.21
CA LEU A 78 -19.05 9.11 5.51
C LEU A 78 -19.33 7.81 6.27
N SER A 79 -18.63 7.54 7.38
CA SER A 79 -18.78 6.29 8.12
C SER A 79 -19.59 6.45 9.41
N ASN A 80 -20.40 5.43 9.73
CA ASN A 80 -20.99 5.24 11.05
C ASN A 80 -20.03 4.43 11.95
N LEU A 81 -20.38 4.26 13.22
CA LEU A 81 -19.56 3.52 14.19
C LEU A 81 -19.28 2.08 13.73
N GLU A 82 -20.29 1.39 13.22
CA GLU A 82 -20.18 0.01 12.72
C GLU A 82 -19.14 -0.09 11.59
N LYS A 83 -19.23 0.77 10.57
CA LYS A 83 -18.25 0.82 9.47
C LYS A 83 -16.82 1.11 9.96
N ILE A 84 -16.67 1.98 10.96
CA ILE A 84 -15.35 2.30 11.56
C ILE A 84 -14.77 1.06 12.24
N ILE A 85 -15.57 0.35 13.04
CA ILE A 85 -15.16 -0.89 13.73
C ILE A 85 -14.78 -1.97 12.72
N ASP A 86 -15.60 -2.13 11.68
CA ASP A 86 -15.38 -3.12 10.63
C ASP A 86 -14.13 -2.88 9.80
N ASN A 87 -13.71 -1.62 9.68
CA ASN A 87 -12.56 -1.19 8.89
C ASN A 87 -11.46 -0.60 9.77
N LYS A 88 -11.27 -1.16 10.97
CA LYS A 88 -10.30 -0.65 11.96
C LYS A 88 -8.90 -0.36 11.40
N MET A 89 -8.38 -1.24 10.54
CA MET A 89 -7.03 -1.12 9.99
C MET A 89 -6.92 0.06 9.02
N GLN A 90 -7.96 0.32 8.23
CA GLN A 90 -8.03 1.51 7.38
C GLN A 90 -7.92 2.78 8.22
N PHE A 91 -8.75 2.91 9.26
CA PHE A 91 -8.77 4.11 10.09
C PHE A 91 -7.46 4.31 10.86
N ILE A 92 -6.86 3.24 11.39
CA ILE A 92 -5.55 3.31 12.05
C ILE A 92 -4.46 3.75 11.07
N LEU A 93 -4.34 3.08 9.92
CA LEU A 93 -3.27 3.36 8.96
C LEU A 93 -3.40 4.76 8.37
N LEU A 94 -4.60 5.21 8.03
CA LEU A 94 -4.82 6.57 7.59
C LEU A 94 -4.47 7.59 8.67
N SER A 95 -4.78 7.30 9.94
CA SER A 95 -4.41 8.19 11.05
C SER A 95 -2.90 8.26 11.26
N ILE A 96 -2.17 7.15 11.05
CA ILE A 96 -0.70 7.13 11.09
C ILE A 96 -0.12 7.94 9.93
N LEU A 97 -0.56 7.67 8.69
CA LEU A 97 -0.04 8.32 7.48
C LEU A 97 -0.38 9.81 7.41
N SER A 98 -1.48 10.21 8.06
CA SER A 98 -1.84 11.61 8.24
C SER A 98 -1.27 12.23 9.52
N PHE A 99 -0.41 11.56 10.28
CA PHE A 99 0.12 12.03 11.58
C PHE A 99 -0.95 12.45 12.62
N ASN A 100 -2.18 11.98 12.48
CA ASN A 100 -3.30 12.29 13.38
C ASN A 100 -3.30 11.35 14.59
N PHE A 101 -2.32 11.52 15.47
CA PHE A 101 -2.11 10.66 16.65
C PHE A 101 -3.27 10.70 17.65
N VAL A 102 -3.99 11.81 17.74
CA VAL A 102 -5.19 11.93 18.61
C VAL A 102 -6.28 10.96 18.12
N ASN A 103 -6.51 10.89 16.81
CA ASN A 103 -7.46 9.93 16.25
C ASN A 103 -7.06 8.48 16.50
N ILE A 104 -5.76 8.16 16.54
CA ILE A 104 -5.30 6.81 16.93
C ILE A 104 -5.76 6.48 18.35
N GLY A 105 -5.60 7.41 19.31
CA GLY A 105 -6.08 7.23 20.68
C GLY A 105 -7.59 6.99 20.76
N ILE A 106 -8.38 7.78 20.03
CA ILE A 106 -9.84 7.62 19.94
C ILE A 106 -10.22 6.26 19.35
N LEU A 107 -9.55 5.84 18.27
CA LEU A 107 -9.79 4.55 17.62
C LEU A 107 -9.46 3.37 18.54
N ILE A 108 -8.32 3.42 19.24
CA ILE A 108 -7.95 2.40 20.23
C ILE A 108 -9.03 2.27 21.30
N TYR A 109 -9.51 3.39 21.84
CA TYR A 109 -10.59 3.40 22.82
C TYR A 109 -11.89 2.81 22.25
N LEU A 110 -12.32 3.26 21.07
CA LEU A 110 -13.52 2.77 20.40
C LEU A 110 -13.46 1.25 20.15
N PHE A 111 -12.32 0.75 19.69
CA PHE A 111 -12.16 -0.69 19.44
C PHE A 111 -12.11 -1.50 20.72
N HIS A 112 -11.49 -0.97 21.78
CA HIS A 112 -11.48 -1.63 23.08
C HIS A 112 -12.91 -1.76 23.65
N LYS A 113 -13.66 -0.65 23.68
CA LYS A 113 -15.03 -0.62 24.19
C LYS A 113 -15.97 -1.56 23.43
N ASN A 114 -15.95 -1.50 22.09
CA ASN A 114 -16.83 -2.35 21.26
C ASN A 114 -16.41 -3.83 21.24
N LYS A 115 -15.15 -4.16 21.51
CA LYS A 115 -14.72 -5.56 21.68
C LYS A 115 -15.32 -6.17 22.95
N ILE A 116 -15.48 -5.39 24.02
CA ILE A 116 -16.11 -5.85 25.26
C ILE A 116 -17.59 -6.19 25.03
N GLU A 117 -18.29 -5.40 24.20
CA GLU A 117 -19.72 -5.62 23.90
C GLU A 117 -19.97 -6.79 22.92
N ASN A 118 -19.08 -7.03 21.94
CA ASN A 118 -19.32 -8.00 20.86
C ASN A 118 -18.65 -9.39 21.01
N THR A 119 -17.83 -9.65 22.04
CA THR A 119 -17.06 -10.91 22.10
C THR A 119 -17.47 -11.81 23.27
N ARG A 120 -18.38 -12.75 23.02
CA ARG A 120 -18.47 -14.05 23.72
C ARG A 120 -17.77 -15.20 22.97
N GLU A 121 -17.27 -14.98 21.75
CA GLU A 121 -16.55 -16.02 20.99
C GLU A 121 -15.07 -16.10 21.39
N LYS A 122 -14.62 -17.28 21.84
CA LYS A 122 -13.19 -17.57 22.08
C LYS A 122 -12.41 -17.48 20.77
N ILE A 123 -11.67 -16.39 20.59
CA ILE A 123 -10.66 -16.28 19.53
C ILE A 123 -9.56 -17.32 19.81
N THR A 124 -9.49 -18.39 19.03
CA THR A 124 -8.42 -19.40 19.13
C THR A 124 -7.28 -19.06 18.18
N TRP A 125 -6.03 -19.35 18.61
CA TRP A 125 -4.84 -19.25 17.76
C TRP A 125 -5.00 -20.01 16.43
N LYS A 126 -5.66 -21.19 16.47
CA LYS A 126 -5.99 -21.97 15.27
C LYS A 126 -6.90 -21.21 14.30
N GLY A 127 -7.92 -20.51 14.79
CA GLY A 127 -8.80 -19.70 13.96
C GLY A 127 -8.10 -18.49 13.33
N ILE A 128 -7.18 -17.85 14.06
CA ILE A 128 -6.35 -16.76 13.52
C ILE A 128 -5.42 -17.29 12.42
N ALA A 129 -4.68 -18.37 12.69
CA ALA A 129 -3.77 -19.02 11.75
C ALA A 129 -4.51 -19.41 10.46
N HIS A 130 -5.69 -20.03 10.59
CA HIS A 130 -6.52 -20.42 9.46
C HIS A 130 -6.95 -19.22 8.60
N ARG A 131 -7.33 -18.08 9.20
CA ARG A 131 -7.70 -16.84 8.47
C ARG A 131 -6.55 -16.24 7.67
N PHE A 132 -5.30 -16.48 8.09
CA PHE A 132 -4.12 -16.03 7.36
C PHE A 132 -3.66 -17.03 6.30
N GLY A 133 -4.23 -18.23 6.27
CA GLY A 133 -3.86 -19.30 5.35
C GLY A 133 -2.84 -20.30 5.91
N PHE A 134 -2.50 -20.22 7.21
CA PHE A 134 -1.72 -21.26 7.89
C PHE A 134 -2.62 -22.47 8.18
N ARG A 135 -2.89 -23.25 7.13
CA ARG A 135 -3.69 -24.47 7.15
C ARG A 135 -3.09 -25.47 6.17
N LYS A 136 -3.54 -26.73 6.26
CA LYS A 136 -3.22 -27.72 5.22
C LYS A 136 -3.76 -27.22 3.88
N LEU A 137 -2.87 -27.11 2.90
CA LEU A 137 -3.22 -26.70 1.54
C LEU A 137 -4.03 -27.82 0.88
N THR A 138 -5.13 -27.44 0.25
CA THR A 138 -5.94 -28.33 -0.57
C THR A 138 -5.40 -28.36 -2.00
N VAL A 139 -5.80 -29.36 -2.78
CA VAL A 139 -5.48 -29.41 -4.23
C VAL A 139 -5.93 -28.12 -4.93
N TYR A 140 -7.08 -27.59 -4.52
CA TYR A 140 -7.58 -26.32 -5.04
C TYR A 140 -6.63 -25.15 -4.76
N ASP A 141 -6.07 -25.06 -3.56
CA ASP A 141 -5.13 -24.00 -3.20
C ASP A 141 -3.85 -24.07 -4.04
N VAL A 142 -3.35 -25.30 -4.27
CA VAL A 142 -2.17 -25.53 -5.12
C VAL A 142 -2.43 -25.13 -6.57
N VAL A 143 -3.57 -25.54 -7.12
CA VAL A 143 -3.98 -25.15 -8.48
C VAL A 143 -4.14 -23.62 -8.58
N LEU A 144 -4.75 -23.00 -7.58
CA LEU A 144 -4.92 -21.54 -7.54
C LEU A 144 -3.56 -20.82 -7.50
N CYS A 145 -2.62 -21.26 -6.65
CA CYS A 145 -1.26 -20.74 -6.65
C CYS A 145 -0.60 -20.91 -8.02
N GLY A 146 -0.66 -22.10 -8.62
CA GLY A 146 -0.09 -22.34 -9.95
C GLY A 146 -0.65 -21.43 -11.03
N MET A 147 -1.98 -21.23 -11.06
CA MET A 147 -2.63 -20.31 -11.99
C MET A 147 -2.16 -18.86 -11.81
N PHE A 148 -2.10 -18.38 -10.56
CA PHE A 148 -1.67 -17.02 -10.27
C PHE A 148 -0.17 -16.81 -10.52
N THR A 149 0.68 -17.80 -10.25
CA THR A 149 2.09 -17.80 -10.63
C THR A 149 2.25 -17.70 -12.14
N ALA A 150 1.53 -18.53 -12.92
CA ALA A 150 1.57 -18.46 -14.38
C ALA A 150 1.10 -17.11 -14.91
N LEU A 151 0.04 -16.54 -14.31
CA LEU A 151 -0.47 -15.21 -14.68
C LEU A 151 0.54 -14.10 -14.36
N THR A 152 1.20 -14.16 -13.20
CA THR A 152 2.26 -13.22 -12.81
C THR A 152 3.42 -13.27 -13.82
N ILE A 153 3.91 -14.45 -14.18
CA ILE A 153 4.98 -14.61 -15.18
C ILE A 153 4.53 -14.08 -16.54
N THR A 154 3.29 -14.36 -16.95
CA THR A 154 2.72 -13.84 -18.19
C THR A 154 2.70 -12.31 -18.18
N PHE A 155 2.30 -11.70 -17.08
CA PHE A 155 2.27 -10.24 -16.94
C PHE A 155 3.67 -9.64 -16.91
N GLU A 156 4.64 -10.32 -16.30
CA GLU A 156 6.05 -9.91 -16.36
C GLU A 156 6.56 -9.91 -17.81
N TYR A 157 6.28 -10.98 -18.56
CA TYR A 157 6.62 -11.08 -19.98
C TYR A 157 5.96 -9.98 -20.82
N VAL A 158 4.66 -9.74 -20.62
CA VAL A 158 3.95 -8.62 -21.29
C VAL A 158 4.56 -7.27 -20.90
N GLY A 159 5.00 -7.11 -19.66
CA GLY A 159 5.67 -5.92 -19.16
C GLY A 159 6.95 -5.56 -19.93
N GLN A 160 7.62 -6.54 -20.53
CA GLN A 160 8.81 -6.30 -21.35
C GLN A 160 8.53 -5.48 -22.61
N PHE A 161 7.28 -5.45 -23.08
CA PHE A 161 6.84 -4.68 -24.24
C PHE A 161 6.24 -3.31 -23.86
N LEU A 162 6.23 -2.97 -22.57
CA LEU A 162 5.74 -1.69 -22.05
C LEU A 162 6.92 -0.74 -21.78
N PRO A 163 6.66 0.58 -21.62
CA PRO A 163 7.70 1.55 -21.30
C PRO A 163 8.50 1.16 -20.06
N GLN A 164 9.82 1.24 -20.16
CA GLN A 164 10.78 0.88 -19.13
C GLN A 164 11.86 1.94 -18.98
N LEU A 165 12.43 2.01 -17.79
CA LEU A 165 13.58 2.85 -17.47
C LEU A 165 14.90 2.13 -17.82
N PRO A 166 15.98 2.90 -18.09
CA PRO A 166 17.30 2.33 -18.37
C PRO A 166 17.86 1.61 -17.14
N ASN A 167 18.19 0.32 -17.27
CA ASN A 167 18.61 -0.59 -16.18
C ASN A 167 17.46 -1.15 -15.32
N GLY A 168 16.26 -1.19 -15.87
CA GLY A 168 15.10 -1.87 -15.27
C GLY A 168 14.19 -0.92 -14.51
N GLY A 169 12.98 -1.40 -14.19
CA GLY A 169 11.89 -0.55 -13.73
C GLY A 169 10.94 -0.23 -14.87
N GLY A 170 9.65 -0.43 -14.62
CA GLY A 170 8.60 -0.33 -15.63
C GLY A 170 7.24 -0.28 -14.95
N LEU A 171 6.18 -0.55 -15.72
CA LEU A 171 4.81 -0.44 -15.19
C LEU A 171 4.46 -1.47 -14.10
N GLY A 172 5.29 -2.50 -13.87
CA GLY A 172 5.14 -3.43 -12.73
C GLY A 172 3.78 -4.13 -12.69
N ILE A 173 3.21 -4.49 -13.84
CA ILE A 173 1.87 -5.08 -13.91
C ILE A 173 1.80 -6.48 -13.29
N SER A 174 2.95 -7.15 -13.18
CA SER A 174 3.11 -8.46 -12.55
C SER A 174 2.72 -8.49 -11.07
N TYR A 175 2.60 -7.35 -10.39
CA TYR A 175 2.11 -7.33 -9.02
C TYR A 175 0.58 -7.51 -8.92
N LEU A 176 -0.21 -7.19 -9.97
CA LEU A 176 -1.68 -7.27 -9.94
C LEU A 176 -2.24 -8.66 -9.61
N PRO A 177 -1.75 -9.76 -10.20
CA PRO A 177 -2.24 -11.10 -9.87
C PRO A 177 -1.99 -11.43 -8.39
N LEU A 178 -0.82 -11.08 -7.86
CA LEU A 178 -0.45 -11.37 -6.47
C LEU A 178 -1.26 -10.53 -5.47
N ILE A 179 -1.47 -9.25 -5.76
CA ILE A 179 -2.38 -8.38 -4.99
C ILE A 179 -3.80 -8.96 -5.02
N THR A 180 -4.26 -9.40 -6.18
CA THR A 180 -5.58 -9.99 -6.35
C THR A 180 -5.71 -11.27 -5.52
N LEU A 181 -4.75 -12.20 -5.60
CA LEU A 181 -4.73 -13.43 -4.83
C LEU A 181 -4.76 -13.18 -3.32
N ALA A 182 -3.98 -12.19 -2.85
CA ALA A 182 -3.94 -11.81 -1.44
C ALA A 182 -5.30 -11.31 -0.94
N VAL A 183 -6.06 -10.59 -1.79
CA VAL A 183 -7.37 -10.02 -1.44
C VAL A 183 -8.51 -11.02 -1.58
N VAL A 184 -8.49 -11.90 -2.59
CA VAL A 184 -9.61 -12.82 -2.86
C VAL A 184 -9.48 -14.18 -2.18
N SER A 185 -8.26 -14.56 -1.78
CA SER A 185 -7.99 -15.84 -1.13
C SER A 185 -7.30 -15.63 0.22
N THR A 186 -6.00 -15.88 0.34
CA THR A 186 -5.27 -15.68 1.59
C THR A 186 -3.89 -15.05 1.36
N PRO A 187 -3.37 -14.29 2.33
CA PRO A 187 -2.03 -13.72 2.28
C PRO A 187 -0.94 -14.76 2.02
N ILE A 188 -1.02 -15.93 2.67
CA ILE A 188 -0.02 -16.99 2.53
C ILE A 188 0.02 -17.57 1.11
N LEU A 189 -1.12 -17.76 0.45
CA LEU A 189 -1.13 -18.24 -0.93
C LEU A 189 -0.50 -17.22 -1.89
N ALA A 190 -0.68 -15.92 -1.64
CA ALA A 190 -0.01 -14.88 -2.40
C ALA A 190 1.50 -14.85 -2.16
N ILE A 191 1.97 -15.06 -0.92
CA ILE A 191 3.40 -15.21 -0.62
C ILE A 191 3.99 -16.42 -1.34
N ILE A 192 3.31 -17.58 -1.29
CA ILE A 192 3.77 -18.80 -1.98
C ILE A 192 3.82 -18.55 -3.48
N ALA A 193 2.75 -18.03 -4.09
CA ALA A 193 2.71 -17.75 -5.51
C ALA A 193 3.78 -16.74 -5.94
N GLY A 194 4.00 -15.67 -5.16
CA GLY A 194 5.03 -14.67 -5.42
C GLY A 194 6.45 -15.24 -5.29
N GLY A 195 6.72 -15.99 -4.24
CA GLY A 195 8.01 -16.67 -4.05
C GLY A 195 8.30 -17.69 -5.14
N THR A 196 7.31 -18.52 -5.52
CA THR A 196 7.43 -19.44 -6.66
C THR A 196 7.64 -18.69 -7.96
N THR A 197 6.95 -17.57 -8.18
CA THR A 197 7.17 -16.73 -9.37
C THR A 197 8.59 -16.23 -9.42
N ALA A 198 9.12 -15.67 -8.34
CA ALA A 198 10.51 -15.20 -8.28
C ALA A 198 11.49 -16.33 -8.59
N LEU A 199 11.34 -17.50 -7.95
CA LEU A 199 12.20 -18.66 -8.18
C LEU A 199 12.16 -19.14 -9.63
N ILE A 200 10.98 -19.18 -10.25
CA ILE A 200 10.83 -19.54 -11.66
C ILE A 200 11.42 -18.45 -12.57
N ALA A 201 11.29 -17.17 -12.19
CA ALA A 201 11.82 -16.05 -12.96
C ALA A 201 13.33 -16.12 -13.12
N LEU A 202 14.08 -16.78 -12.22
CA LEU A 202 15.52 -17.06 -12.42
C LEU A 202 15.83 -17.76 -13.75
N ALA A 203 14.90 -18.55 -14.29
CA ALA A 203 15.07 -19.21 -15.59
C ALA A 203 14.86 -18.27 -16.79
N PHE A 204 14.30 -17.08 -16.57
CA PHE A 204 13.87 -16.14 -17.61
C PHE A 204 14.50 -14.75 -17.50
N ILE A 205 15.03 -14.38 -16.34
CA ILE A 205 15.73 -13.11 -16.14
C ILE A 205 17.09 -13.20 -16.84
N GLY A 206 17.37 -12.24 -17.73
CA GLY A 206 18.68 -12.15 -18.37
C GLY A 206 19.80 -11.92 -17.36
N ASN A 207 20.95 -12.58 -17.56
CA ASN A 207 22.09 -12.53 -16.62
C ASN A 207 22.56 -11.11 -16.26
N SER A 208 22.35 -10.12 -17.14
CA SER A 208 22.72 -8.71 -16.90
C SER A 208 21.89 -8.01 -15.83
N TYR A 209 20.76 -8.60 -15.42
CA TYR A 209 19.82 -8.01 -14.46
C TYR A 209 19.95 -8.60 -13.04
N ILE A 210 20.81 -9.61 -12.87
CA ILE A 210 21.17 -10.19 -11.57
C ILE A 210 22.67 -9.99 -11.36
N ILE A 211 23.01 -8.94 -10.61
CA ILE A 211 24.40 -8.58 -10.28
C ILE A 211 24.93 -9.48 -9.15
N SER A 212 24.08 -9.78 -8.17
CA SER A 212 24.43 -10.62 -7.02
C SER A 212 23.19 -11.30 -6.44
N ALA A 213 23.39 -12.21 -5.49
CA ALA A 213 22.29 -12.79 -4.72
C ALA A 213 21.45 -11.70 -4.02
N TRP A 214 22.06 -10.59 -3.61
CA TRP A 214 21.38 -9.46 -2.97
C TRP A 214 20.52 -8.65 -3.95
N SER A 215 20.99 -8.42 -5.19
CA SER A 215 20.11 -7.78 -6.19
C SER A 215 18.93 -8.68 -6.50
N TYR A 216 19.14 -9.99 -6.64
CA TYR A 216 18.03 -10.91 -6.88
C TYR A 216 17.00 -10.87 -5.74
N LEU A 217 17.48 -10.92 -4.49
CA LEU A 217 16.62 -10.89 -3.31
C LEU A 217 15.82 -9.59 -3.22
N LEU A 218 16.48 -8.44 -3.40
CA LEU A 218 15.89 -7.12 -3.18
C LEU A 218 15.09 -6.58 -4.38
N ASP A 219 15.45 -6.95 -5.62
CA ASP A 219 14.76 -6.46 -6.83
C ASP A 219 13.65 -7.40 -7.32
N TYR A 220 13.72 -8.70 -7.00
CA TYR A 220 12.78 -9.70 -7.53
C TYR A 220 12.06 -10.47 -6.43
N PHE A 221 12.79 -11.11 -5.52
CA PHE A 221 12.16 -12.03 -4.57
C PHE A 221 11.29 -11.30 -3.53
N ILE A 222 11.84 -10.31 -2.82
CA ILE A 222 11.12 -9.54 -1.81
C ILE A 222 9.94 -8.76 -2.44
N PRO A 223 10.12 -8.02 -3.56
CA PRO A 223 9.02 -7.36 -4.26
C PRO A 223 7.85 -8.28 -4.60
N MET A 224 8.12 -9.52 -5.04
CA MET A 224 7.06 -10.48 -5.39
C MET A 224 6.28 -11.01 -4.19
N ILE A 225 6.84 -11.06 -2.98
CA ILE A 225 6.11 -11.53 -1.79
C ILE A 225 5.36 -10.41 -1.04
N ILE A 226 5.75 -9.15 -1.25
CA ILE A 226 5.16 -7.97 -0.59
C ILE A 226 3.63 -7.87 -0.74
N PRO A 227 3.01 -8.11 -1.91
CA PRO A 227 1.55 -8.13 -2.03
C PRO A 227 0.87 -9.07 -1.03
N GLY A 228 1.48 -10.24 -0.78
CA GLY A 228 1.02 -11.19 0.22
C GLY A 228 1.21 -10.66 1.65
N ILE A 229 2.34 -10.02 1.95
CA ILE A 229 2.60 -9.40 3.26
C ILE A 229 1.55 -8.31 3.57
N VAL A 230 1.23 -7.45 2.60
CA VAL A 230 0.19 -6.41 2.78
C VAL A 230 -1.20 -7.02 3.01
N GLY A 231 -1.47 -8.20 2.46
CA GLY A 231 -2.69 -8.97 2.72
C GLY A 231 -2.93 -9.26 4.21
N PHE A 232 -1.89 -9.28 5.06
CA PHE A 232 -2.05 -9.51 6.50
C PHE A 232 -2.78 -8.37 7.23
N PHE A 233 -2.85 -7.18 6.64
CA PHE A 233 -3.60 -6.05 7.22
C PHE A 233 -5.13 -6.23 7.14
N LYS A 234 -5.64 -7.30 6.51
CA LYS A 234 -7.06 -7.70 6.51
C LYS A 234 -8.04 -6.59 6.13
N PHE A 235 -7.80 -5.94 4.99
CA PHE A 235 -8.74 -4.96 4.47
C PHE A 235 -10.02 -5.63 3.97
N LYS A 236 -11.18 -5.11 4.39
CA LYS A 236 -12.47 -5.56 3.89
C LYS A 236 -12.78 -4.83 2.58
N ILE A 237 -12.63 -5.53 1.46
CA ILE A 237 -13.08 -5.03 0.16
C ILE A 237 -14.44 -5.65 -0.15
N ASN A 238 -15.49 -4.84 -0.27
CA ASN A 238 -16.78 -5.29 -0.74
C ASN A 238 -16.90 -5.06 -2.26
N SER A 239 -17.79 -5.82 -2.90
CA SER A 239 -18.11 -5.65 -4.34
C SER A 239 -18.83 -4.34 -4.63
N ASP A 240 -19.42 -3.76 -3.59
CA ASP A 240 -20.36 -2.67 -3.71
C ASP A 240 -19.62 -1.35 -3.90
N LYS A 241 -20.31 -0.35 -4.46
CA LYS A 241 -19.75 0.98 -4.70
C LYS A 241 -19.69 1.79 -3.39
N ASP A 242 -19.03 1.25 -2.36
CA ASP A 242 -18.83 1.92 -1.08
C ASP A 242 -17.47 2.65 -1.06
N TYR A 243 -17.48 3.89 -0.58
CA TYR A 243 -16.27 4.73 -0.47
C TYR A 243 -15.18 4.05 0.34
N VAL A 244 -15.55 3.39 1.44
CA VAL A 244 -14.65 2.64 2.33
C VAL A 244 -13.89 1.55 1.56
N SER A 245 -14.57 0.87 0.63
CA SER A 245 -13.91 -0.14 -0.21
C SER A 245 -12.91 0.48 -1.19
N TYR A 246 -13.19 1.67 -1.74
CA TYR A 246 -12.23 2.40 -2.58
C TYR A 246 -10.99 2.86 -1.82
N VAL A 247 -11.17 3.36 -0.60
CA VAL A 247 -10.04 3.72 0.27
C VAL A 247 -9.20 2.49 0.61
N ASN A 248 -9.82 1.34 0.86
CA ASN A 248 -9.08 0.08 1.08
C ASN A 248 -8.23 -0.31 -0.14
N PHE A 249 -8.70 -0.11 -1.37
CA PHE A 249 -7.87 -0.31 -2.57
C PHE A 249 -6.66 0.62 -2.60
N ILE A 250 -6.84 1.91 -2.25
CA ILE A 250 -5.75 2.89 -2.20
C ILE A 250 -4.70 2.48 -1.16
N ILE A 251 -5.14 2.07 0.03
CA ILE A 251 -4.21 1.68 1.11
C ILE A 251 -3.45 0.41 0.75
N ILE A 252 -4.13 -0.60 0.18
CA ILE A 252 -3.46 -1.83 -0.28
C ILE A 252 -2.40 -1.50 -1.32
N GLY A 253 -2.76 -0.75 -2.36
CA GLY A 253 -1.80 -0.33 -3.39
C GLY A 253 -0.64 0.44 -2.78
N PHE A 254 -0.92 1.47 -2.00
CA PHE A 254 0.10 2.30 -1.39
C PHE A 254 1.09 1.46 -0.56
N PHE A 255 0.64 0.57 0.33
CA PHE A 255 1.56 -0.25 1.12
C PHE A 255 2.30 -1.31 0.32
N THR A 256 1.69 -1.86 -0.73
CA THR A 256 2.37 -2.79 -1.63
C THR A 256 3.52 -2.10 -2.36
N PHE A 257 3.25 -0.96 -2.97
CA PHE A 257 4.27 -0.21 -3.71
C PHE A 257 5.28 0.48 -2.79
N LEU A 258 4.90 0.88 -1.58
CA LEU A 258 5.85 1.36 -0.56
C LEU A 258 6.85 0.27 -0.19
N GLY A 259 6.40 -0.96 0.05
CA GLY A 259 7.31 -2.08 0.35
C GLY A 259 8.27 -2.35 -0.81
N ILE A 260 7.75 -2.35 -2.04
CA ILE A 260 8.55 -2.57 -3.26
C ILE A 260 9.59 -1.45 -3.41
N TYR A 261 9.16 -0.20 -3.27
CA TYR A 261 10.03 0.98 -3.33
C TYR A 261 11.16 0.92 -2.32
N ILE A 262 10.87 0.54 -1.07
CA ILE A 262 11.91 0.38 -0.04
C ILE A 262 12.91 -0.70 -0.45
N SER A 263 12.43 -1.86 -0.88
CA SER A 263 13.29 -2.98 -1.30
C SER A 263 14.21 -2.60 -2.47
N GLN A 264 13.64 -1.99 -3.51
CA GLN A 264 14.38 -1.59 -4.71
C GLN A 264 15.30 -0.38 -4.46
N THR A 265 14.95 0.53 -3.55
CA THR A 265 15.85 1.63 -3.14
C THR A 265 17.07 1.09 -2.38
N LEU A 266 16.87 0.10 -1.52
CA LEU A 266 17.98 -0.58 -0.84
C LEU A 266 18.88 -1.31 -1.85
N SER A 267 18.30 -2.05 -2.81
CA SER A 267 19.08 -2.68 -3.88
C SER A 267 19.84 -1.64 -4.72
N GLY A 268 19.15 -0.58 -5.12
CA GLY A 268 19.68 0.50 -5.94
C GLY A 268 20.91 1.14 -5.31
N TYR A 269 20.91 1.35 -3.99
CA TYR A 269 22.06 1.92 -3.29
C TYR A 269 23.14 0.88 -3.00
N PHE A 270 22.78 -0.21 -2.30
CA PHE A 270 23.77 -1.16 -1.78
C PHE A 270 24.34 -2.12 -2.83
N VAL A 271 23.68 -2.26 -3.98
CA VAL A 271 24.12 -3.17 -5.05
C VAL A 271 24.42 -2.40 -6.32
N TRP A 272 23.44 -1.68 -6.89
CA TRP A 272 23.62 -1.05 -8.21
C TRP A 272 24.63 0.11 -8.17
N VAL A 273 24.42 1.09 -7.29
CA VAL A 273 25.35 2.22 -7.11
C VAL A 273 26.70 1.75 -6.59
N ALA A 274 26.74 0.78 -5.67
CA ALA A 274 27.99 0.23 -5.17
C ALA A 274 28.84 -0.43 -6.28
N THR A 275 28.20 -0.97 -7.32
CA THR A 275 28.88 -1.67 -8.42
C THR A 275 29.24 -0.74 -9.57
N PHE A 276 28.33 0.18 -9.94
CA PHE A 276 28.44 0.97 -11.17
C PHE A 276 28.56 2.48 -10.93
N GLY A 277 28.45 2.94 -9.69
CA GLY A 277 28.29 4.35 -9.35
C GLY A 277 26.89 4.90 -9.69
N PRO A 278 26.55 6.10 -9.20
CA PRO A 278 25.33 6.78 -9.64
C PRO A 278 25.49 7.21 -11.12
N SER A 279 24.45 6.98 -11.94
CA SER A 279 24.50 7.39 -13.36
C SER A 279 24.39 8.90 -13.55
N TRP A 280 23.93 9.63 -12.51
CA TRP A 280 23.89 11.08 -12.46
C TRP A 280 23.93 11.56 -11.01
N GLY A 281 24.42 12.79 -10.82
CA GLY A 281 24.64 13.37 -9.49
C GLY A 281 25.78 12.69 -8.73
N GLU A 282 26.13 13.26 -7.58
CA GLU A 282 27.23 12.76 -6.74
C GLU A 282 26.75 11.86 -5.59
N SER A 283 25.48 12.01 -5.18
CA SER A 283 24.89 11.23 -4.10
C SER A 283 24.25 9.95 -4.61
N GLY A 284 24.88 8.82 -4.29
CA GLY A 284 24.33 7.48 -4.56
C GLY A 284 22.95 7.24 -3.96
N TRP A 285 22.70 7.77 -2.75
CA TRP A 285 21.39 7.68 -2.10
C TRP A 285 20.34 8.47 -2.86
N ALA A 286 20.66 9.72 -3.24
CA ALA A 286 19.74 10.56 -3.99
C ALA A 286 19.37 9.90 -5.33
N TYR A 287 20.37 9.38 -6.04
CA TYR A 287 20.16 8.61 -7.28
C TYR A 287 19.19 7.44 -7.05
N SER A 288 19.47 6.57 -6.07
CA SER A 288 18.64 5.38 -5.81
C SER A 288 17.20 5.74 -5.41
N ILE A 289 17.03 6.73 -4.52
CA ILE A 289 15.72 7.21 -4.06
C ILE A 289 14.91 7.74 -5.24
N ILE A 290 15.49 8.64 -6.05
CA ILE A 290 14.78 9.30 -7.13
C ILE A 290 14.46 8.32 -8.27
N TYR A 291 15.43 7.49 -8.65
CA TYR A 291 15.25 6.48 -9.69
C TYR A 291 14.09 5.53 -9.35
N ASN A 292 14.12 4.97 -8.14
CA ASN A 292 13.07 4.05 -7.70
C ASN A 292 11.75 4.76 -7.43
N ALA A 293 11.75 6.05 -7.09
CA ALA A 293 10.52 6.81 -6.92
C ALA A 293 9.82 7.03 -8.27
N ILE A 294 10.58 7.30 -9.33
CA ILE A 294 10.03 7.37 -10.70
C ILE A 294 9.49 5.99 -11.11
N SER A 295 10.30 4.95 -10.96
CA SER A 295 9.92 3.57 -11.30
C SER A 295 8.63 3.13 -10.59
N VAL A 296 8.56 3.35 -9.28
CA VAL A 296 7.48 2.83 -8.45
C VAL A 296 6.30 3.80 -8.36
N TRP A 297 6.52 5.06 -8.00
CA TRP A 297 5.43 5.99 -7.71
C TRP A 297 4.89 6.72 -8.93
N ALA A 298 5.74 7.03 -9.91
CA ALA A 298 5.29 7.72 -11.12
C ALA A 298 4.76 6.72 -12.17
N LEU A 299 5.38 5.55 -12.30
CA LEU A 299 5.03 4.57 -13.33
C LEU A 299 4.15 3.43 -12.79
N ALA A 300 4.67 2.60 -11.89
CA ALA A 300 4.01 1.35 -11.52
C ALA A 300 2.72 1.56 -10.69
N TYR A 301 2.79 2.35 -9.63
CA TYR A 301 1.69 2.53 -8.68
C TYR A 301 0.41 3.09 -9.32
N PRO A 302 0.42 4.20 -10.08
CA PRO A 302 -0.81 4.76 -10.64
C PRO A 302 -1.48 3.81 -11.62
N PHE A 303 -0.68 3.15 -12.48
CA PHE A 303 -1.17 2.18 -13.45
C PHE A 303 -1.82 0.98 -12.75
N ASN A 304 -1.13 0.40 -11.77
CA ASN A 304 -1.66 -0.71 -10.98
C ASN A 304 -2.88 -0.31 -10.17
N GLN A 305 -2.90 0.89 -9.59
CA GLN A 305 -4.00 1.39 -8.76
C GLN A 305 -5.31 1.48 -9.56
N VAL A 306 -5.24 1.89 -10.83
CA VAL A 306 -6.40 1.93 -11.74
C VAL A 306 -6.89 0.52 -12.07
N LEU A 307 -5.98 -0.40 -12.39
CA LEU A 307 -6.34 -1.77 -12.81
C LEU A 307 -6.73 -2.70 -11.65
N MET A 308 -6.29 -2.40 -10.42
CA MET A 308 -6.56 -3.22 -9.25
C MET A 308 -8.06 -3.35 -8.96
N VAL A 309 -8.81 -2.25 -9.09
CA VAL A 309 -10.25 -2.22 -8.82
C VAL A 309 -11.04 -3.18 -9.73
N PRO A 310 -10.96 -3.11 -11.07
CA PRO A 310 -11.67 -4.04 -11.94
C PRO A 310 -11.17 -5.47 -11.79
N THR A 311 -9.86 -5.69 -11.63
CA THR A 311 -9.27 -7.04 -11.52
C THR A 311 -9.78 -7.78 -10.28
N ILE A 312 -9.78 -7.12 -9.11
CA ILE A 312 -10.27 -7.73 -7.87
C ILE A 312 -11.78 -7.94 -7.93
N LYS A 313 -12.54 -7.01 -8.52
CA LYS A 313 -14.00 -7.17 -8.69
C LYS A 313 -14.32 -8.36 -9.59
N ALA A 314 -13.62 -8.52 -10.71
CA ALA A 314 -13.78 -9.67 -11.60
C ALA A 314 -13.45 -10.99 -10.89
N ALA A 315 -12.33 -11.06 -10.18
CA ALA A 315 -11.94 -12.24 -9.42
C ALA A 315 -12.96 -12.61 -8.32
N LYS A 316 -13.53 -11.62 -7.62
CA LYS A 316 -14.59 -11.85 -6.63
C LYS A 316 -15.91 -12.30 -7.23
N LEU A 317 -16.26 -11.83 -8.42
CA LEU A 317 -17.45 -12.32 -9.12
C LEU A 317 -17.27 -13.78 -9.50
N ALA A 318 -16.12 -14.14 -10.07
CA ALA A 318 -15.80 -15.52 -10.44
C ALA A 318 -15.84 -16.48 -9.22
N SER A 319 -15.38 -16.04 -8.05
CA SER A 319 -15.42 -16.88 -6.84
C SER A 319 -16.83 -17.03 -6.25
N ARG A 320 -17.67 -15.98 -6.29
CA ARG A 320 -19.05 -16.00 -5.77
C ARG A 320 -20.00 -16.90 -6.55
N TYR A 321 -19.85 -17.00 -7.87
CA TYR A 321 -20.65 -17.93 -8.69
C TYR A 321 -20.42 -19.40 -8.29
N ARG A 322 -19.33 -19.68 -7.57
CA ARG A 322 -18.94 -21.02 -7.16
C ARG A 322 -19.49 -21.46 -5.81
N SER A 323 -19.80 -20.53 -4.89
CA SER A 323 -20.37 -20.88 -3.58
C SER A 323 -21.88 -21.14 -3.61
N LYS A 324 -22.51 -20.98 -4.78
CA LYS A 324 -23.93 -21.22 -5.04
C LYS A 324 -24.20 -22.49 -5.86
N ARG A 325 -23.16 -23.23 -6.23
CA ARG A 325 -23.23 -24.59 -6.80
C ARG A 325 -22.72 -25.57 -5.75
#